data_AF-A0A835G4X6-F1
#
_entry.id   AF-A0A835G4X6-F1
#
_cell.length_a   1.000
_cell.length_b   1.000
_cell.length_c   1.000
_cell.angle_alpha   90.00
_cell.angle_beta   90.00
_cell.angle_gamma   90.00
#
_symmetry.space_group_name_H-M   'P 1'
#
loop_
_entity.id
_entity.type
_entity.pdbx_description
1 polymer ?
#
loop_
_entity_poly.entity_id
_entity_poly.type
_entity_poly.pdbx_seq_one_letter_code
_entity_poly.pdbx_strand_id
1 'polypeptide(L)'
;TRTSQIGLPKNWPPNWNSGEIPYVFNFHSIGVKRLISLVKQGHNYIENRSCLKFKEYDPRIAVKQPNNFTFLQYNYSGVLESCCLLYFSKPYGRRMVLITPTCAMPAEVAHATLHGMGLLHKHREPFTDTEVKEVFFFKKCDRNKEEFYNRKT
;
A
#
# COMPACT_ATOMS: atom_id res chain seq x y z
N THR A 1 14.39 28.18 4.37
CA THR A 1 13.71 27.09 3.65
C THR A 1 13.61 25.89 4.58
N ARG A 2 12.42 25.62 5.11
CA ARG A 2 12.20 24.59 6.14
C ARG A 2 12.23 23.22 5.46
N THR A 3 13.38 22.57 5.40
CA THR A 3 13.51 21.14 5.13
C THR A 3 12.94 20.38 6.32
N SER A 4 11.60 20.29 6.40
CA SER A 4 10.94 19.30 7.24
C SER A 4 11.43 17.94 6.78
N GLN A 5 12.15 17.22 7.63
CA GLN A 5 12.43 15.81 7.41
C GLN A 5 11.09 15.13 7.11
N ILE A 6 10.95 14.56 5.92
CA ILE A 6 9.76 13.83 5.54
C ILE A 6 9.81 12.51 6.33
N GLY A 7 8.90 12.30 7.30
CA GLY A 7 8.85 11.08 8.12
C GLY A 7 8.27 9.87 7.38
N LEU A 8 8.76 9.63 6.16
CA LEU A 8 8.45 8.39 5.45
C LEU A 8 9.02 7.19 6.22
N PRO A 9 8.43 5.99 6.07
CA PRO A 9 8.97 4.77 6.64
C PRO A 9 10.46 4.61 6.33
N LYS A 10 11.27 4.12 7.28
CA LYS A 10 12.75 4.01 7.13
C LYS A 10 13.18 3.26 5.88
N ASN A 11 12.35 2.32 5.43
CA ASN A 11 12.61 1.52 4.24
C ASN A 11 11.92 2.09 2.99
N TRP A 12 11.38 3.31 2.99
CA TRP A 12 10.62 3.85 1.86
C TRP A 12 11.43 3.80 0.55
N PRO A 13 10.93 3.12 -0.50
CA PRO A 13 11.68 2.97 -1.75
C PRO A 13 11.82 4.29 -2.50
N PRO A 14 13.03 4.67 -2.96
CA PRO A 14 13.20 5.91 -3.73
C PRO A 14 12.33 5.98 -4.99
N ASN A 15 12.05 4.83 -5.63
CA ASN A 15 11.19 4.76 -6.81
C ASN A 15 9.71 5.07 -6.52
N TRP A 16 9.31 5.22 -5.25
CA TRP A 16 7.95 5.62 -4.84
C TRP A 16 7.85 7.13 -4.52
N ASN A 17 8.96 7.88 -4.58
CA ASN A 17 8.98 9.32 -4.28
C ASN A 17 8.18 10.18 -5.26
N SER A 18 7.79 9.63 -6.42
CA SER A 18 6.81 10.27 -7.31
C SER A 18 5.37 10.14 -6.80
N GLY A 19 5.12 9.37 -5.75
CA GLY A 19 3.80 8.96 -5.26
C GLY A 19 3.13 7.88 -6.11
N GLU A 20 3.82 7.34 -7.12
CA GLU A 20 3.38 6.17 -7.86
C GLU A 20 3.90 4.91 -7.15
N ILE A 21 2.98 4.04 -6.74
CA ILE A 21 3.25 2.78 -6.03
C ILE A 21 3.01 1.63 -7.01
N PRO A 22 4.07 1.00 -7.55
CA PRO A 22 3.93 -0.13 -8.45
C PRO A 22 3.40 -1.35 -7.71
N TYR A 23 2.52 -2.12 -8.35
CA TYR A 23 2.06 -3.38 -7.82
C TYR A 23 1.86 -4.44 -8.91
N VAL A 24 1.86 -5.70 -8.50
CA VAL A 24 1.55 -6.84 -9.35
C VAL A 24 0.62 -7.80 -8.62
N PHE A 25 -0.19 -8.53 -9.39
CA PHE A 25 -0.96 -9.66 -8.88
C PHE A 25 -0.21 -10.96 -9.08
N ASN A 26 -0.14 -11.76 -8.02
CA ASN A 26 0.34 -13.14 -8.04
C ASN A 26 -0.76 -14.08 -7.52
N PHE A 27 -1.94 -13.99 -8.15
CA PHE A 27 -3.08 -14.84 -7.83
C PHE A 27 -3.16 -15.99 -8.84
N HIS A 28 -3.17 -17.22 -8.34
CA HIS A 28 -3.27 -18.43 -9.16
C HIS A 28 -4.52 -19.28 -8.83
N SER A 29 -5.52 -18.70 -8.14
CA SER A 29 -6.66 -19.42 -7.57
C SER A 29 -7.99 -19.23 -8.34
N ILE A 30 -8.97 -20.08 -8.04
CA ILE A 30 -10.36 -19.89 -8.49
C ILE A 30 -10.92 -18.63 -7.81
N GLY A 31 -11.56 -17.73 -8.58
CA GLY A 31 -12.11 -16.47 -8.05
C GLY A 31 -11.19 -15.25 -8.12
N VAL A 32 -10.06 -15.33 -8.85
CA VAL A 32 -9.09 -14.24 -9.08
C VAL A 32 -9.75 -12.88 -9.40
N LYS A 33 -10.82 -12.86 -10.20
CA LYS A 33 -11.50 -11.59 -10.57
C LYS A 33 -12.04 -10.84 -9.35
N ARG A 34 -12.63 -11.55 -8.38
CA ARG A 34 -13.15 -10.95 -7.15
C ARG A 34 -12.01 -10.39 -6.30
N LEU A 35 -10.92 -11.14 -6.15
CA LEU A 35 -9.74 -10.71 -5.39
C LEU A 35 -9.08 -9.49 -6.04
N ILE A 36 -8.88 -9.50 -7.35
CA ILE A 36 -8.37 -8.34 -8.11
C ILE A 36 -9.27 -7.13 -7.89
N SER A 37 -10.59 -7.29 -8.02
CA SER A 37 -11.54 -6.20 -7.80
C SER A 37 -11.43 -5.64 -6.39
N LEU A 38 -11.36 -6.50 -5.37
CA LEU A 38 -11.25 -6.08 -3.98
C LEU A 38 -9.94 -5.30 -3.72
N VAL A 39 -8.81 -5.77 -4.26
CA VAL A 39 -7.54 -5.05 -4.17
C VAL A 39 -7.61 -3.69 -4.85
N LYS A 40 -8.17 -3.61 -6.06
CA LYS A 40 -8.34 -2.33 -6.77
C LYS A 40 -9.24 -1.38 -5.99
N GLN A 41 -10.29 -1.87 -5.34
CA GLN A 41 -11.12 -1.06 -4.45
C GLN A 41 -10.34 -0.58 -3.21
N GLY A 42 -9.47 -1.41 -2.64
CA GLY A 42 -8.56 -1.01 -1.57
C GLY A 42 -7.56 0.07 -2.00
N HIS A 43 -6.99 -0.04 -3.20
CA HIS A 43 -6.18 1.03 -3.79
C HIS A 43 -6.98 2.32 -3.94
N ASN A 44 -8.17 2.27 -4.53
CA ASN A 44 -9.05 3.43 -4.67
C ASN A 44 -9.39 4.07 -3.32
N TYR A 45 -9.54 3.25 -2.27
CA TYR A 45 -9.77 3.73 -0.91
C TYR A 45 -8.64 4.65 -0.43
N ILE A 46 -7.39 4.27 -0.70
CA ILE A 46 -6.19 5.07 -0.38
C ILE A 46 -6.06 6.27 -1.33
N GLU A 47 -6.17 6.05 -2.64
CA GLU A 47 -5.97 7.12 -3.64
C GLU A 47 -6.94 8.27 -3.48
N ASN A 48 -8.19 7.99 -3.11
CA ASN A 48 -9.21 9.03 -2.89
C ASN A 48 -8.92 9.90 -1.66
N ARG A 49 -7.98 9.49 -0.79
CA ARG A 49 -7.64 10.15 0.49
C ARG A 49 -6.19 10.60 0.56
N SER A 50 -5.42 10.44 -0.51
CA SER A 50 -3.98 10.70 -0.52
C SER A 50 -3.49 11.21 -1.87
N CYS A 51 -2.22 11.60 -1.91
CA CYS A 51 -1.49 11.93 -3.12
C CYS A 51 -0.94 10.71 -3.86
N LEU A 52 -1.20 9.50 -3.37
CA LEU A 52 -0.70 8.27 -3.94
C LEU A 52 -1.48 7.85 -5.19
N LYS A 53 -0.80 7.10 -6.05
CA LYS A 53 -1.36 6.40 -7.21
C LYS A 53 -0.79 5.00 -7.30
N PHE A 54 -1.65 3.99 -7.39
CA PHE A 54 -1.27 2.60 -7.53
C PHE A 54 -1.28 2.23 -9.00
N LYS A 55 -0.16 1.69 -9.49
CA LYS A 55 0.00 1.31 -10.89
C LYS A 55 0.26 -0.17 -11.02
N GLU A 56 -0.62 -0.82 -11.77
CA GLU A 56 -0.49 -2.25 -12.08
C GLU A 56 0.64 -2.46 -13.09
N TYR A 57 1.48 -3.45 -12.84
CA TYR A 57 2.53 -3.92 -13.74
C TYR A 57 2.31 -5.38 -14.12
N ASP A 58 2.75 -5.75 -15.32
CA ASP A 58 2.90 -7.15 -15.69
C ASP A 58 3.96 -7.79 -14.78
N PRO A 59 3.65 -8.89 -14.07
CA PRO A 59 4.61 -9.61 -13.23
C PRO A 59 5.91 -9.97 -13.98
N ARG A 60 5.83 -10.34 -15.27
CA ARG A 60 6.98 -10.71 -16.12
C ARG A 60 7.90 -9.54 -16.41
N ILE A 61 7.35 -8.33 -16.45
CA ILE A 61 8.11 -7.10 -16.64
C ILE A 61 8.72 -6.69 -15.30
N ALA A 62 7.93 -6.70 -14.21
CA ALA A 62 8.37 -6.30 -12.88
C ALA A 62 9.57 -7.10 -12.36
N VAL A 63 9.61 -8.42 -12.62
CA VAL A 63 10.73 -9.28 -12.20
C VAL A 63 12.02 -9.08 -13.01
N LYS A 64 11.94 -8.48 -14.20
CA LYS A 64 13.09 -8.18 -15.06
C LYS A 64 13.66 -6.78 -14.82
N GLN A 65 12.99 -5.96 -14.01
CA GLN A 65 13.48 -4.64 -13.65
C GLN A 65 14.76 -4.75 -12.81
N PRO A 66 15.62 -3.71 -12.80
CA PRO A 66 16.82 -3.68 -11.98
C PRO A 66 16.52 -3.96 -10.50
N ASN A 67 17.49 -4.49 -9.75
CA ASN A 67 17.35 -4.90 -8.34
C ASN A 67 16.79 -3.82 -7.39
N ASN A 68 16.79 -2.55 -7.80
CA ASN A 68 16.29 -1.42 -7.02
C ASN A 68 14.80 -1.12 -7.26
N PHE A 69 14.16 -1.79 -8.22
CA PHE A 69 12.74 -1.61 -8.48
C PHE A 69 11.90 -2.30 -7.41
N THR A 70 11.22 -1.51 -6.60
CA THR A 70 10.38 -2.00 -5.51
C THR A 70 8.91 -1.93 -5.88
N PHE A 71 8.17 -3.01 -5.63
CA PHE A 71 6.75 -3.12 -5.92
C PHE A 71 6.00 -3.95 -4.87
N LEU A 72 4.70 -3.70 -4.75
CA LEU A 72 3.80 -4.52 -3.95
C LEU A 72 3.43 -5.79 -4.73
N GLN A 73 3.63 -6.95 -4.12
CA GLN A 73 3.27 -8.24 -4.68
C GLN A 73 2.07 -8.80 -3.92
N TYR A 74 0.89 -8.68 -4.52
CA TYR A 74 -0.34 -9.21 -3.95
C TYR A 74 -0.40 -10.72 -4.15
N ASN A 75 -0.52 -11.45 -3.05
CA ASN A 75 -0.68 -12.91 -3.03
C ASN A 75 -1.94 -13.27 -2.27
N TYR A 76 -2.51 -14.42 -2.60
CA TYR A 76 -3.64 -14.97 -1.85
C TYR A 76 -3.13 -16.01 -0.86
N SER A 77 -3.66 -16.00 0.36
CA SER A 77 -3.42 -17.03 1.37
C SER A 77 -4.74 -17.55 1.90
N GLY A 78 -4.88 -18.87 2.03
CA GLY A 78 -6.10 -19.51 2.55
C GLY A 78 -6.26 -19.48 4.08
N VAL A 79 -5.33 -18.85 4.78
CA VAL A 79 -5.34 -18.64 6.24
C VAL A 79 -6.58 -17.84 6.66
N LEU A 80 -7.26 -18.24 7.72
CA LEU A 80 -8.55 -17.69 8.17
C LEU A 80 -8.42 -16.83 9.45
N GLU A 81 -7.21 -16.62 9.94
CA GLU A 81 -6.95 -16.01 11.25
C GLU A 81 -7.09 -14.48 11.23
N SER A 82 -6.73 -13.81 10.13
CA SER A 82 -6.75 -12.34 10.02
C SER A 82 -6.68 -11.88 8.55
N CYS A 83 -7.29 -10.73 8.23
CA CYS A 83 -7.10 -10.08 6.93
C CYS A 83 -5.69 -9.49 6.81
N CYS A 84 -5.19 -8.99 7.94
CA CYS A 84 -3.89 -8.36 8.02
C CYS A 84 -2.90 -9.31 8.68
N LEU A 85 -1.96 -9.80 7.88
CA LEU A 85 -0.85 -10.60 8.34
C LEU A 85 0.43 -9.79 8.16
N LEU A 86 1.18 -9.59 9.24
CA LEU A 86 2.43 -8.87 9.20
C LEU A 86 3.50 -9.75 8.56
N TYR A 87 3.91 -9.43 7.33
CA TYR A 87 5.03 -10.07 6.66
C TYR A 87 6.23 -9.15 6.57
N PHE A 88 7.42 -9.74 6.73
CA PHE A 88 8.66 -9.01 6.57
C PHE A 88 8.83 -8.54 5.12
N SER A 89 8.78 -7.22 4.91
CA SER A 89 9.12 -6.62 3.63
C SER A 89 10.61 -6.26 3.59
N LYS A 90 11.36 -6.81 2.63
CA LYS A 90 12.71 -6.33 2.34
C LYS A 90 12.66 -4.84 1.96
N PRO A 91 13.72 -4.07 2.23
CA PRO A 91 13.74 -2.65 1.89
C PRO A 91 13.55 -2.39 0.40
N TYR A 92 14.01 -3.31 -0.45
CA TYR A 92 13.94 -3.22 -1.90
C TYR A 92 13.33 -4.48 -2.53
N GLY A 93 12.79 -4.35 -3.74
CA GLY A 93 12.29 -5.47 -4.54
C GLY A 93 10.84 -5.83 -4.22
N ARG A 94 10.57 -7.11 -3.93
CA ARG A 94 9.21 -7.62 -3.72
C ARG A 94 8.76 -7.35 -2.29
N ARG A 95 7.69 -6.57 -2.13
CA ARG A 95 7.01 -6.41 -0.84
C ARG A 95 5.69 -7.15 -0.87
N MET A 96 5.62 -8.24 -0.10
CA MET A 96 4.42 -9.07 -0.11
C MET A 96 3.27 -8.41 0.64
N VAL A 97 2.09 -8.48 0.03
CA VAL A 97 0.81 -8.18 0.68
C VAL A 97 -0.06 -9.42 0.52
N LEU A 98 -0.43 -10.05 1.63
CA LEU A 98 -1.32 -11.22 1.59
C LEU A 98 -2.77 -10.77 1.74
N ILE A 99 -3.60 -11.23 0.82
CA ILE A 99 -5.05 -11.12 0.89
C ILE A 99 -5.59 -12.48 1.31
N THR A 100 -6.29 -12.52 2.43
CA THR A 100 -6.90 -13.73 2.96
C THR A 100 -8.42 -13.70 2.79
N PRO A 101 -9.13 -14.83 2.97
CA PRO A 101 -10.59 -14.87 2.98
C PRO A 101 -11.27 -13.91 3.96
N THR A 102 -10.59 -13.54 5.04
CA THR A 102 -11.12 -12.61 6.04
C THR A 102 -11.02 -11.15 5.60
N CYS A 103 -10.28 -10.85 4.52
CA CYS A 103 -10.37 -9.55 3.85
C CYS A 103 -11.69 -9.46 3.06
N ALA A 104 -12.70 -8.82 3.64
CA ALA A 104 -14.01 -8.66 3.05
C ALA A 104 -14.25 -7.25 2.50
N MET A 105 -13.54 -6.24 3.02
CA MET A 105 -13.80 -4.83 2.73
C MET A 105 -12.60 -4.12 2.08
N PRO A 106 -12.85 -3.11 1.23
CA PRO A 106 -11.79 -2.29 0.65
C PRO A 106 -10.86 -1.64 1.70
N ALA A 107 -11.42 -1.23 2.83
CA ALA A 107 -10.65 -0.61 3.91
C ALA A 107 -9.65 -1.58 4.56
N GLU A 108 -9.99 -2.87 4.66
CA GLU A 108 -9.10 -3.89 5.21
C GLU A 108 -7.95 -4.19 4.24
N VAL A 109 -8.24 -4.23 2.94
CA VAL A 109 -7.18 -4.36 1.93
C VAL A 109 -6.30 -3.11 1.87
N ALA A 110 -6.86 -1.91 2.06
CA ALA A 110 -6.09 -0.69 2.20
C ALA A 110 -5.14 -0.76 3.41
N HIS A 111 -5.63 -1.24 4.55
CA HIS A 111 -4.81 -1.46 5.74
C HIS A 111 -3.66 -2.44 5.48
N ALA A 112 -3.93 -3.62 4.92
CA ALA A 112 -2.89 -4.59 4.57
C ALA A 112 -1.86 -4.02 3.57
N THR A 113 -2.34 -3.17 2.65
CA THR A 113 -1.50 -2.45 1.70
C THR A 113 -0.56 -1.46 2.40
N LEU A 114 -1.04 -0.73 3.41
CA LEU A 114 -0.20 0.19 4.18
C LEU A 114 0.94 -0.52 4.92
N HIS A 115 0.70 -1.72 5.44
CA HIS A 115 1.78 -2.56 5.96
C HIS A 115 2.78 -2.96 4.88
N GLY A 116 2.30 -3.33 3.68
CA GLY A 116 3.17 -3.57 2.52
C GLY A 116 4.01 -2.34 2.13
N MET A 117 3.52 -1.14 2.45
CA MET A 117 4.25 0.12 2.24
C MET A 117 5.25 0.46 3.35
N GLY A 118 5.19 -0.23 4.49
CA GLY A 118 6.11 -0.07 5.61
C GLY A 118 5.52 0.64 6.83
N LEU A 119 4.23 0.96 6.84
CA LEU A 119 3.58 1.47 8.06
C LEU A 119 3.37 0.31 9.03
N LEU A 120 3.56 0.57 10.31
CA LEU A 120 3.39 -0.41 11.38
C LEU A 120 2.54 0.22 12.49
N HIS A 121 1.78 -0.60 13.21
CA HIS A 121 1.09 -0.20 14.43
C HIS A 121 1.06 -1.39 15.39
N LYS A 122 0.74 -1.14 16.67
CA LYS A 122 0.53 -2.22 17.63
C LYS A 122 -0.78 -2.95 17.34
N HIS A 123 -0.88 -4.20 17.76
CA HIS A 123 -2.09 -4.99 17.56
C HIS A 123 -3.31 -4.25 18.15
N ARG A 124 -4.38 -4.12 17.34
CA ARG A 124 -5.64 -3.41 17.66
C ARG A 124 -5.53 -1.89 17.83
N GLU A 125 -4.37 -1.29 17.61
CA GLU A 125 -4.23 0.15 17.55
C GLU A 125 -4.31 0.64 16.09
N PRO A 126 -4.86 1.83 15.83
CA PRO A 126 -4.78 2.45 14.51
C PRO A 126 -3.33 2.88 14.19
N PHE A 127 -3.03 3.07 12.91
CA PHE A 127 -1.84 3.84 12.52
C PHE A 127 -1.94 5.25 13.10
N THR A 128 -0.80 5.84 13.46
CA THR A 128 -0.81 7.22 13.94
C THR A 128 -1.14 8.19 12.80
N ASP A 129 -1.92 9.23 13.08
CA ASP A 129 -2.30 10.21 12.05
C ASP A 129 -1.09 10.88 11.42
N THR A 130 -0.02 11.09 12.19
CA THR A 130 1.25 11.67 11.70
C THR A 130 1.89 10.77 10.65
N GLU A 131 2.09 9.48 10.94
CA GLU A 131 2.71 8.54 10.00
C GLU A 131 1.88 8.37 8.73
N VAL A 132 0.55 8.29 8.88
CA VAL A 132 -0.37 8.21 7.73
C VAL A 132 -0.28 9.47 6.89
N LYS A 133 -0.30 10.66 7.51
CA LYS A 133 -0.23 11.93 6.81
C LYS A 133 1.08 12.10 6.06
N GLU A 134 2.19 11.69 6.65
CA GLU A 134 3.50 11.72 5.99
C GLU A 134 3.51 10.83 4.75
N VAL A 135 2.95 9.61 4.81
CA VAL A 135 2.86 8.74 3.63
C VAL A 135 1.83 9.23 2.61
N PHE A 136 0.71 9.79 3.05
CA PHE A 136 -0.37 10.22 2.16
C PHE A 136 -0.04 11.54 1.44
N PHE A 137 0.74 12.42 2.07
CA PHE A 137 0.92 13.81 1.62
C PHE A 137 2.38 14.27 1.63
N PHE A 138 3.37 13.38 1.55
CA PHE A 138 4.79 13.78 1.43
C PHE A 138 5.10 14.59 0.15
N LYS A 139 4.24 14.49 -0.87
CA LYS A 139 4.32 15.31 -2.08
C LYS A 139 3.06 16.15 -2.23
N LYS A 140 3.17 17.26 -2.95
CA LYS A 140 2.00 18.07 -3.32
C LYS A 140 1.11 17.31 -4.29
N CYS A 141 -0.20 17.35 -4.07
CA CYS A 141 -1.21 16.93 -5.03
C CYS A 141 -2.41 17.88 -4.98
N ASP A 142 -3.56 17.46 -5.52
CA ASP A 142 -4.80 18.24 -5.53
C ASP A 142 -5.14 18.77 -4.12
N ARG A 143 -5.21 20.11 -4.00
CA ARG A 143 -5.53 20.82 -2.75
C ARG A 143 -6.80 20.30 -2.08
N ASN A 144 -7.79 19.87 -2.87
CA ASN A 144 -9.05 19.36 -2.36
C ASN A 144 -8.87 18.11 -1.50
N LYS A 145 -7.83 17.30 -1.76
CA LYS A 145 -7.57 16.06 -1.00
C LYS A 145 -6.98 16.33 0.37
N GLU A 146 -6.05 17.28 0.46
CA GLU A 146 -5.47 17.71 1.74
C GLU A 146 -6.56 18.32 2.63
N GLU A 147 -7.41 19.17 2.07
CA GLU A 147 -8.55 19.74 2.80
C GLU A 147 -9.58 18.69 3.24
N PHE A 148 -9.90 17.72 2.38
CA PHE A 148 -10.81 16.63 2.74
C PHE A 148 -10.26 15.77 3.89
N TYR A 149 -8.96 15.46 3.87
CA TYR A 149 -8.32 14.69 4.94
C TYR A 149 -8.41 15.43 6.28
N ASN A 150 -8.02 16.71 6.30
CA ASN A 150 -8.01 17.52 7.52
C ASN A 150 -9.41 17.79 8.12
N ARG A 151 -10.51 17.58 7.37
CA ARG A 151 -11.89 17.72 7.86
C ARG A 151 -12.47 16.44 8.46
N LYS A 152 -11.86 15.28 8.21
CA LYS A 152 -12.36 13.96 8.64
C LYS A 152 -11.57 13.32 9.77
N THR A 153 -10.36 13.80 10.01
CA THR A 153 -9.58 13.61 11.25
C THR A 153 -9.98 14.66 12.26
#